data_AF-A0A1E9AES0-F1
#
_entry.id   AF-A0A1E9AES0-F1
#
_cell.length_a   1.000
_cell.length_b   1.000
_cell.length_c   1.000
_cell.angle_alpha   90.00
_cell.angle_beta   90.00
_cell.angle_gamma   90.00
#
_symmetry.space_group_name_H-M   'P 1'
#
loop_
_entity.id
_entity.type
_entity.pdbx_description
1 polymer ?
#
loop_
_entity_poly.entity_id
_entity_poly.type
_entity_poly.pdbx_seq_one_letter_code
_entity_poly.pdbx_strand_id
1 'polypeptide(L)'
;MKIISDLANSSIKNNKKDTFATRVSILLAVILLGTIVFILSDLRQSQIKYLKNTVGDYEVSLSEIDKQTYDLLEKNKDIEKVHYDKIISTDIGLIIYEKSKYFLENIDIHLIDGRNPKNSREIVVTKQFLNKNRNYKIASNIKINEKNYKIVGVYEDFSFSFEDPVAFSYFDDSKGLDFKKGESYFAYIWYKNPRDTYTNTRKILKELNINEKKALDKGQLFYNTFLLESKMIFPKGIIPPKRVINSFIESFGLFFILILLFAVMIYGSFNVYNNRDIKELALLKSSGMTEKQTKKLVKLKAFNISIFPILVGTLLSYLNAIFLTYLMYINNRISYKNMSKILSDNLEMRGFKFYTPDIKSIFIILFFSLLIVYISAIVPARKSSKINIVEGLNGLDSKKKKQGKSKIKGSIEKTLAKDYFKTYKNTYKVISIAILLSAIAMNVFLVSVSYRNMNAKYNKFDDPYNFEAYLFSDSRLNKNIVDDLKNINFVDEIHIFEEKDFKFYKSDNKNFLSNKFENDLENKSQSKDYFVRILALSKEDFNKIKKENNLTEESNFLLLNKTPKNNFTPYKFRKYIPLTDSKNNTINLRYYNGGKIININN
;
A
#
# COMPACT_ATOMS: atom_id res chain seq x y z
N MET A 1 -36.78 -35.97 -9.00
CA MET A 1 -36.09 -34.65 -8.98
C MET A 1 -36.35 -33.82 -10.24
N LYS A 2 -36.51 -34.44 -11.42
CA LYS A 2 -36.76 -33.79 -12.72
C LYS A 2 -37.94 -32.81 -12.70
N ILE A 3 -39.09 -33.24 -12.17
CA ILE A 3 -40.34 -32.44 -12.12
C ILE A 3 -40.16 -31.06 -11.45
N ILE A 4 -39.47 -30.97 -10.31
CA ILE A 4 -39.28 -29.66 -9.61
C ILE A 4 -38.38 -28.74 -10.44
N SER A 5 -37.37 -29.29 -11.12
CA SER A 5 -36.51 -28.53 -12.02
C SER A 5 -37.29 -28.04 -13.24
N ASP A 6 -38.15 -28.88 -13.81
CA ASP A 6 -38.98 -28.54 -14.96
C ASP A 6 -40.00 -27.45 -14.60
N LEU A 7 -40.62 -27.56 -13.42
CA LEU A 7 -41.51 -26.53 -12.87
C LEU A 7 -40.77 -25.20 -12.65
N ALA A 8 -39.56 -25.23 -12.08
CA ALA A 8 -38.75 -24.04 -11.90
C ALA A 8 -38.47 -23.35 -13.25
N ASN A 9 -38.02 -24.13 -14.24
CA ASN A 9 -37.69 -23.62 -15.57
C ASN A 9 -38.92 -23.08 -16.32
N SER A 10 -40.06 -23.75 -16.21
CA SER A 10 -41.32 -23.32 -16.83
C SER A 10 -41.79 -21.99 -16.23
N SER A 11 -41.81 -21.86 -14.91
CA SER A 11 -42.20 -20.62 -14.25
C SER A 11 -41.27 -19.44 -14.61
N ILE A 12 -39.95 -19.67 -14.64
CA ILE A 12 -38.97 -18.66 -15.08
C ILE A 12 -39.25 -18.19 -16.52
N LYS A 13 -39.60 -19.11 -17.43
CA LYS A 13 -39.89 -18.79 -18.84
C LYS A 13 -41.21 -18.04 -19.00
N ASN A 14 -42.21 -18.31 -18.15
CA ASN A 14 -43.52 -17.66 -18.21
C ASN A 14 -43.48 -16.25 -17.59
N ASN A 15 -42.75 -16.06 -16.48
CA ASN A 15 -42.63 -14.78 -15.78
C ASN A 15 -41.45 -13.93 -16.29
N LYS A 16 -41.44 -13.63 -17.61
CA LYS A 16 -40.29 -12.98 -18.29
C LYS A 16 -39.92 -11.62 -17.70
N LYS A 17 -40.91 -10.75 -17.44
CA LYS A 17 -40.66 -9.38 -16.93
C LYS A 17 -40.02 -9.40 -15.53
N ASP A 18 -40.55 -10.22 -14.63
CA ASP A 18 -40.07 -10.32 -13.24
C ASP A 18 -38.71 -11.01 -13.16
N THR A 19 -38.53 -12.05 -13.99
CA THR A 19 -37.24 -12.71 -14.18
C THR A 19 -36.20 -11.72 -14.70
N PHE A 20 -36.54 -10.92 -15.71
CA PHE A 20 -35.63 -9.92 -16.28
C PHE A 20 -35.21 -8.87 -15.25
N ALA A 21 -36.16 -8.29 -14.52
CA ALA A 21 -35.86 -7.32 -13.46
C ALA A 21 -34.91 -7.91 -12.39
N THR A 22 -35.18 -9.15 -11.96
CA THR A 22 -34.33 -9.86 -10.98
C THR A 22 -32.93 -10.14 -11.54
N ARG A 23 -32.83 -10.56 -12.81
CA ARG A 23 -31.56 -10.78 -13.51
C ARG A 23 -30.73 -9.50 -13.59
N VAL A 24 -31.34 -8.37 -13.93
CA VAL A 24 -30.64 -7.08 -14.00
C VAL A 24 -30.12 -6.65 -12.63
N SER A 25 -30.92 -6.80 -11.56
CA SER A 25 -30.45 -6.48 -10.21
C SER A 25 -29.24 -7.32 -9.80
N ILE A 26 -29.28 -8.63 -10.06
CA ILE A 26 -28.15 -9.54 -9.76
C ILE A 26 -26.94 -9.18 -10.62
N LEU A 27 -27.16 -8.89 -11.91
CA LEU A 27 -26.10 -8.50 -12.84
C LEU A 27 -25.34 -7.26 -12.34
N LEU A 28 -26.05 -6.19 -12.00
CA LEU A 28 -25.45 -4.96 -11.47
C LEU A 28 -24.68 -5.20 -10.17
N ALA A 29 -25.26 -6.02 -9.28
CA ALA A 29 -24.65 -6.40 -8.04
C ALA A 29 -23.30 -7.14 -8.30
N VAL A 30 -23.28 -8.07 -9.26
CA VAL A 30 -22.07 -8.84 -9.61
C VAL A 30 -21.05 -7.93 -10.26
N ILE A 31 -21.46 -7.01 -11.15
CA ILE A 31 -20.57 -6.02 -11.77
C ILE A 31 -19.84 -5.20 -10.70
N LEU A 32 -20.57 -4.70 -9.70
CA LEU A 32 -19.98 -3.90 -8.63
C LEU A 32 -18.93 -4.70 -7.82
N LEU A 33 -19.30 -5.89 -7.35
CA LEU A 33 -18.42 -6.72 -6.53
C LEU A 33 -17.21 -7.22 -7.34
N GLY A 34 -17.46 -7.71 -8.57
CA GLY A 34 -16.43 -8.26 -9.43
C GLY A 34 -15.42 -7.22 -9.89
N THR A 35 -15.86 -6.00 -10.21
CA THR A 35 -14.96 -4.91 -10.64
C THR A 35 -13.91 -4.62 -9.58
N ILE A 36 -14.33 -4.57 -8.31
CA ILE A 36 -13.41 -4.30 -7.19
C ILE A 36 -12.47 -5.47 -6.94
N VAL A 37 -12.98 -6.71 -6.98
CA VAL A 37 -12.13 -7.90 -6.85
C VAL A 37 -11.05 -7.92 -7.93
N PHE A 38 -11.40 -7.59 -9.18
CA PHE A 38 -10.44 -7.53 -10.27
C PHE A 38 -9.39 -6.42 -10.10
N ILE A 39 -9.79 -5.21 -9.74
CA ILE A 39 -8.85 -4.10 -9.49
C ILE A 39 -7.88 -4.45 -8.36
N LEU A 40 -8.38 -4.97 -7.22
CA LEU A 40 -7.53 -5.38 -6.11
C LEU A 40 -6.58 -6.52 -6.49
N SER A 41 -7.07 -7.46 -7.31
CA SER A 41 -6.28 -8.56 -7.85
C SER A 41 -5.15 -8.08 -8.76
N ASP A 42 -5.42 -7.12 -9.64
CA ASP A 42 -4.42 -6.51 -10.53
C ASP A 42 -3.35 -5.76 -9.72
N LEU A 43 -3.76 -4.88 -8.81
CA LEU A 43 -2.84 -4.14 -7.94
C LEU A 43 -1.91 -5.07 -7.17
N ARG A 44 -2.46 -6.15 -6.58
CA ARG A 44 -1.66 -7.13 -5.83
C ARG A 44 -0.67 -7.87 -6.71
N GLN A 45 -1.09 -8.30 -7.90
CA GLN A 45 -0.21 -9.00 -8.85
C GLN A 45 0.88 -8.09 -9.38
N SER A 46 0.54 -6.85 -9.72
CA SER A 46 1.48 -5.84 -10.18
C SER A 46 2.55 -5.56 -9.11
N GLN A 47 2.14 -5.42 -7.85
CA GLN A 47 3.07 -5.27 -6.72
C GLN A 47 3.99 -6.48 -6.54
N ILE A 48 3.44 -7.70 -6.54
CA ILE A 48 4.26 -8.93 -6.42
C ILE A 48 5.25 -9.02 -7.59
N LYS A 49 4.79 -8.77 -8.82
CA LYS A 49 5.63 -8.81 -10.02
C LYS A 49 6.72 -7.74 -9.96
N TYR A 50 6.38 -6.53 -9.54
CA TYR A 50 7.35 -5.46 -9.34
C TYR A 50 8.45 -5.90 -8.37
N LEU A 51 8.09 -6.43 -7.20
CA LEU A 51 9.06 -6.88 -6.20
C LEU A 51 9.93 -8.06 -6.68
N LYS A 52 9.34 -9.02 -7.39
CA LYS A 52 10.11 -10.12 -7.99
C LYS A 52 11.13 -9.60 -9.00
N ASN A 53 10.76 -8.58 -9.77
CA ASN A 53 11.64 -8.00 -10.79
C ASN A 53 12.68 -7.03 -10.23
N THR A 54 12.49 -6.45 -9.04
CA THR A 54 13.41 -5.46 -8.47
C THR A 54 14.29 -6.03 -7.36
N VAL A 55 13.71 -6.84 -6.47
CA VAL A 55 14.42 -7.43 -5.33
C VAL A 55 14.75 -8.90 -5.60
N GLY A 56 13.88 -9.62 -6.33
CA GLY A 56 13.98 -11.07 -6.51
C GLY A 56 12.95 -11.82 -5.67
N ASP A 57 12.81 -13.12 -5.92
CA ASP A 57 11.80 -13.95 -5.26
C ASP A 57 12.32 -14.89 -4.17
N TYR A 58 13.54 -14.63 -3.68
CA TYR A 58 14.13 -15.28 -2.52
C TYR A 58 13.33 -14.99 -1.25
N GLU A 59 13.43 -15.88 -0.28
CA GLU A 59 12.69 -15.79 0.97
C GLU A 59 13.52 -15.10 2.05
N VAL A 60 14.81 -15.40 2.08
CA VAL A 60 15.77 -14.85 3.03
C VAL A 60 17.07 -14.52 2.32
N SER A 61 17.70 -13.43 2.70
CA SER A 61 19.10 -13.17 2.39
C SER A 61 19.93 -13.01 3.67
N LEU A 62 21.13 -13.57 3.63
CA LEU A 62 22.15 -13.45 4.66
C LEU A 62 23.38 -12.79 4.04
N SER A 63 23.94 -11.80 4.71
CA SER A 63 25.23 -11.19 4.35
C SER A 63 26.34 -11.63 5.31
N GLU A 64 27.58 -11.24 4.99
CA GLU A 64 28.78 -11.59 5.77
C GLU A 64 28.97 -13.11 5.87
N ILE A 65 28.73 -13.81 4.77
CA ILE A 65 28.85 -15.27 4.73
C ILE A 65 30.32 -15.67 4.71
N ASP A 66 30.65 -16.63 5.57
CA ASP A 66 31.94 -17.29 5.65
C ASP A 66 31.87 -18.76 5.20
N LYS A 67 33.01 -19.46 5.25
CA LYS A 67 33.09 -20.85 4.81
C LYS A 67 32.18 -21.78 5.62
N GLN A 68 32.07 -21.57 6.93
CA GLN A 68 31.19 -22.34 7.80
C GLN A 68 29.73 -22.17 7.40
N THR A 69 29.29 -20.92 7.18
CA THR A 69 27.93 -20.59 6.76
C THR A 69 27.61 -21.18 5.39
N TYR A 70 28.53 -21.04 4.43
CA TYR A 70 28.37 -21.62 3.10
C TYR A 70 28.20 -23.15 3.15
N ASP A 71 29.08 -23.86 3.86
CA ASP A 71 29.00 -25.33 3.94
C ASP A 71 27.71 -25.79 4.64
N LEU A 72 27.21 -25.00 5.60
CA LEU A 72 25.93 -25.26 6.27
C LEU A 72 24.75 -25.07 5.32
N LEU A 73 24.73 -23.99 4.53
CA LEU A 73 23.67 -23.70 3.56
C LEU A 73 23.62 -24.77 2.46
N GLU A 74 24.76 -25.14 1.87
CA GLU A 74 24.83 -26.16 0.81
C GLU A 74 24.38 -27.56 1.28
N LYS A 75 24.66 -27.92 2.54
CA LYS A 75 24.27 -29.24 3.10
C LYS A 75 22.84 -29.26 3.61
N ASN A 76 22.17 -28.12 3.72
CA ASN A 76 20.85 -28.03 4.33
C ASN A 76 19.78 -28.62 3.41
N LYS A 77 19.20 -29.75 3.83
CA LYS A 77 18.18 -30.47 3.05
C LYS A 77 16.85 -29.73 2.95
N ASP A 78 16.58 -28.74 3.80
CA ASP A 78 15.35 -27.94 3.76
C ASP A 78 15.43 -26.80 2.74
N ILE A 79 16.64 -26.45 2.28
CA ILE A 79 16.87 -25.46 1.23
C ILE A 79 16.62 -26.11 -0.13
N GLU A 80 15.80 -25.47 -0.97
CA GLU A 80 15.54 -25.89 -2.36
C GLU A 80 16.67 -25.45 -3.27
N LYS A 81 17.07 -24.18 -3.12
CA LYS A 81 18.18 -23.57 -3.84
C LYS A 81 18.74 -22.39 -3.05
N VAL A 82 20.01 -22.14 -3.27
CA VAL A 82 20.72 -20.97 -2.76
C VAL A 82 21.53 -20.38 -3.91
N HIS A 83 21.51 -19.06 -4.01
CA HIS A 83 22.36 -18.30 -4.92
C HIS A 83 23.22 -17.34 -4.14
N TYR A 84 24.40 -17.04 -4.67
CA TYR A 84 25.35 -16.17 -3.98
C TYR A 84 25.71 -14.97 -4.84
N ASP A 85 25.87 -13.83 -4.18
CA ASP A 85 26.45 -12.64 -4.79
C ASP A 85 27.67 -12.22 -3.97
N LYS A 86 28.52 -11.40 -4.57
CA LYS A 86 29.71 -10.87 -3.93
C LYS A 86 29.90 -9.40 -4.24
N ILE A 87 30.29 -8.64 -3.21
CA ILE A 87 30.69 -7.24 -3.34
C ILE A 87 32.20 -7.15 -3.22
N ILE A 88 32.81 -6.41 -4.14
CA ILE A 88 34.23 -6.11 -4.18
C ILE A 88 34.37 -4.58 -4.15
N SER A 89 34.97 -4.06 -3.09
CA SER A 89 35.46 -2.68 -3.06
C SER A 89 36.78 -2.61 -3.83
N THR A 90 36.93 -1.60 -4.68
CA THR A 90 38.12 -1.45 -5.54
C THR A 90 38.86 -0.16 -5.22
N ASP A 91 40.17 -0.16 -5.49
CA ASP A 91 41.05 0.98 -5.20
C ASP A 91 40.79 2.21 -6.10
N ILE A 92 39.97 2.06 -7.13
CA ILE A 92 39.64 3.11 -8.11
C ILE A 92 38.30 3.83 -7.81
N GLY A 93 37.75 3.65 -6.61
CA GLY A 93 36.46 4.26 -6.23
C GLY A 93 35.28 3.68 -7.04
N LEU A 94 35.33 2.38 -7.34
CA LEU A 94 34.24 1.63 -7.97
C LEU A 94 33.86 0.46 -7.06
N ILE A 95 32.56 0.26 -6.83
CA ILE A 95 32.08 -0.91 -6.09
C ILE A 95 31.52 -1.92 -7.11
N ILE A 96 32.09 -3.13 -7.15
CA ILE A 96 31.63 -4.18 -8.07
C ILE A 96 30.74 -5.16 -7.32
N TYR A 97 29.49 -5.27 -7.77
CA TYR A 97 28.56 -6.32 -7.38
C TYR A 97 28.65 -7.44 -8.43
N GLU A 98 29.36 -8.52 -8.11
CA GLU A 98 29.28 -9.74 -8.90
C GLU A 98 27.99 -10.47 -8.53
N LYS A 99 27.06 -10.53 -9.50
CA LYS A 99 25.72 -11.10 -9.35
C LYS A 99 25.67 -12.50 -9.94
N SER A 100 25.00 -13.42 -9.25
CA SER A 100 24.71 -14.75 -9.79
C SER A 100 23.90 -14.66 -11.09
N LYS A 101 23.99 -15.73 -11.89
CA LYS A 101 23.22 -15.86 -13.13
C LYS A 101 21.71 -15.63 -12.92
N TYR A 102 21.16 -16.15 -11.82
CA TYR A 102 19.75 -15.99 -11.47
C TYR A 102 19.35 -14.51 -11.41
N PHE A 103 20.12 -13.66 -10.72
CA PHE A 103 19.77 -12.24 -10.59
C PHE A 103 19.96 -11.46 -11.89
N LEU A 104 21.01 -11.76 -12.65
CA LEU A 104 21.25 -11.11 -13.95
C LEU A 104 20.17 -11.43 -15.00
N GLU A 105 19.49 -12.57 -14.88
CA GLU A 105 18.42 -12.98 -15.81
C GLU A 105 17.01 -12.59 -15.33
N ASN A 106 16.79 -12.47 -14.01
CA ASN A 106 15.44 -12.28 -13.45
C ASN A 106 15.19 -10.89 -12.84
N ILE A 107 16.23 -10.10 -12.55
CA ILE A 107 16.08 -8.71 -12.06
C ILE A 107 16.20 -7.73 -13.23
N ASP A 108 15.30 -6.74 -13.26
CA ASP A 108 15.30 -5.64 -14.21
C ASP A 108 16.35 -4.60 -13.78
N ILE A 109 17.54 -4.65 -14.40
CA ILE A 109 18.64 -3.72 -14.14
C ILE A 109 18.44 -2.36 -14.85
N HIS A 110 17.34 -2.18 -15.60
CA HIS A 110 16.99 -0.91 -16.27
C HIS A 110 18.17 -0.31 -17.06
N LEU A 111 18.77 -1.14 -17.94
CA LEU A 111 19.86 -0.71 -18.81
C LEU A 111 19.41 0.44 -19.74
N ILE A 112 20.26 1.45 -19.88
CA ILE A 112 20.13 2.52 -20.86
C ILE A 112 20.59 2.02 -22.23
N ASP A 113 21.74 1.34 -22.26
CA ASP A 113 22.38 0.85 -23.49
C ASP A 113 23.21 -0.41 -23.21
N GLY A 114 23.38 -1.25 -24.23
CA GLY A 114 24.09 -2.53 -24.16
C GLY A 114 23.27 -3.68 -23.55
N ARG A 115 23.94 -4.56 -22.79
CA ARG A 115 23.36 -5.79 -22.24
C ARG A 115 23.95 -6.19 -20.90
N ASN A 116 23.29 -7.11 -20.20
CA ASN A 116 23.81 -7.74 -18.99
C ASN A 116 25.10 -8.55 -19.27
N PRO A 117 26.00 -8.69 -18.26
CA PRO A 117 27.24 -9.45 -18.38
C PRO A 117 26.93 -10.95 -18.48
N LYS A 118 27.62 -11.66 -19.39
CA LYS A 118 27.44 -13.10 -19.64
C LYS A 118 28.53 -13.96 -19.00
N ASN A 119 29.64 -13.37 -18.61
CA ASN A 119 30.77 -14.06 -18.00
C ASN A 119 31.51 -13.11 -17.07
N SER A 120 32.38 -13.66 -16.22
CA SER A 120 33.04 -12.91 -15.14
C SER A 120 33.99 -11.81 -15.64
N ARG A 121 34.36 -11.76 -16.94
CA ARG A 121 35.19 -10.69 -17.53
C ARG A 121 34.36 -9.59 -18.19
N GLU A 122 33.05 -9.60 -18.04
CA GLU A 122 32.17 -8.55 -18.53
C GLU A 122 31.60 -7.75 -17.36
N ILE A 123 31.44 -6.44 -17.57
CA ILE A 123 30.93 -5.53 -16.54
C ILE A 123 29.91 -4.56 -17.14
N VAL A 124 28.90 -4.25 -16.37
CA VAL A 124 27.94 -3.18 -16.62
C VAL A 124 28.25 -2.07 -15.62
N VAL A 125 28.40 -0.85 -16.11
CA VAL A 125 28.79 0.31 -15.30
C VAL A 125 27.67 1.34 -15.28
N THR A 126 27.71 2.26 -14.34
CA THR A 126 26.72 3.34 -14.30
C THR A 126 27.07 4.43 -15.29
N LYS A 127 26.07 5.19 -15.72
CA LYS A 127 26.30 6.41 -16.50
C LYS A 127 27.16 7.40 -15.73
N GLN A 128 27.00 7.48 -14.40
CA GLN A 128 27.86 8.26 -13.52
C GLN A 128 29.34 7.88 -13.67
N PHE A 129 29.65 6.58 -13.70
CA PHE A 129 31.02 6.10 -13.90
C PHE A 129 31.62 6.60 -15.23
N LEU A 130 30.87 6.52 -16.33
CA LEU A 130 31.33 7.00 -17.64
C LEU A 130 31.46 8.52 -17.69
N ASN A 131 30.58 9.26 -17.02
CA ASN A 131 30.67 10.72 -16.94
C ASN A 131 31.93 11.18 -16.20
N LYS A 132 32.30 10.49 -15.11
CA LYS A 132 33.57 10.71 -14.39
C LYS A 132 34.79 10.27 -15.21
N ASN A 133 34.65 9.22 -16.01
CA ASN A 133 35.75 8.62 -16.78
C ASN A 133 35.48 8.66 -18.29
N ARG A 134 35.52 9.86 -18.89
CA ARG A 134 35.15 10.11 -20.30
C ARG A 134 35.94 9.31 -21.34
N ASN A 135 37.07 8.73 -20.94
CA ASN A 135 37.90 7.88 -21.80
C ASN A 135 37.29 6.48 -22.02
N TYR A 136 36.32 6.07 -21.19
CA TYR A 136 35.64 4.79 -21.34
C TYR A 136 34.30 4.93 -22.05
N LYS A 137 33.98 3.93 -22.86
CA LYS A 137 32.69 3.72 -23.54
C LYS A 137 32.31 2.25 -23.48
N ILE A 138 31.11 1.90 -23.91
CA ILE A 138 30.74 0.51 -24.15
C ILE A 138 31.78 -0.16 -25.07
N ALA A 139 32.08 -1.42 -24.79
CA ALA A 139 33.16 -2.23 -25.38
C ALA A 139 34.59 -1.85 -24.98
N SER A 140 34.80 -0.81 -24.17
CA SER A 140 36.13 -0.50 -23.61
C SER A 140 36.57 -1.56 -22.61
N ASN A 141 37.88 -1.77 -22.51
CA ASN A 141 38.47 -2.63 -21.50
C ASN A 141 38.94 -1.78 -20.32
N ILE A 142 38.60 -2.20 -19.11
CA ILE A 142 39.06 -1.62 -17.86
C ILE A 142 39.79 -2.67 -17.04
N LYS A 143 40.98 -2.33 -16.55
CA LYS A 143 41.74 -3.17 -15.65
C LYS A 143 41.41 -2.77 -14.22
N ILE A 144 40.87 -3.71 -13.45
CA ILE A 144 40.52 -3.51 -12.04
C ILE A 144 41.17 -4.64 -11.26
N ASN A 145 42.05 -4.29 -10.33
CA ASN A 145 42.96 -5.22 -9.65
C ASN A 145 43.76 -6.03 -10.69
N GLU A 146 43.73 -7.37 -10.62
CA GLU A 146 44.39 -8.28 -11.58
C GLU A 146 43.51 -8.67 -12.78
N LYS A 147 42.27 -8.16 -12.85
CA LYS A 147 41.26 -8.64 -13.80
C LYS A 147 40.94 -7.57 -14.86
N ASN A 148 40.95 -7.98 -16.12
CA ASN A 148 40.53 -7.15 -17.24
C ASN A 148 39.04 -7.39 -17.53
N TYR A 149 38.24 -6.35 -17.36
CA TYR A 149 36.81 -6.35 -17.66
C TYR A 149 36.53 -5.63 -18.97
N LYS A 150 35.58 -6.15 -19.76
CA LYS A 150 34.98 -5.47 -20.90
C LYS A 150 33.66 -4.85 -20.49
N ILE A 151 33.48 -3.55 -20.74
CA ILE A 151 32.22 -2.86 -20.49
C ILE A 151 31.20 -3.31 -21.54
N VAL A 152 30.07 -3.88 -21.14
CA VAL A 152 29.05 -4.45 -22.05
C VAL A 152 27.69 -3.78 -21.95
N GLY A 153 27.47 -2.92 -20.96
CA GLY A 153 26.25 -2.17 -20.80
C GLY A 153 26.39 -1.01 -19.82
N VAL A 154 25.40 -0.13 -19.86
CA VAL A 154 25.31 1.07 -19.03
C VAL A 154 23.91 1.16 -18.46
N TYR A 155 23.79 1.48 -17.17
CA TYR A 155 22.51 1.75 -16.52
C TYR A 155 22.52 3.10 -15.79
N GLU A 156 21.33 3.62 -15.49
CA GLU A 156 21.17 4.81 -14.65
C GLU A 156 21.06 4.35 -13.19
N ASP A 157 21.98 4.79 -12.34
CA ASP A 157 21.87 4.64 -10.89
C ASP A 157 21.18 5.85 -10.26
N PHE A 158 20.64 5.64 -9.06
CA PHE A 158 20.07 6.71 -8.23
C PHE A 158 21.05 7.14 -7.13
N SER A 159 22.32 6.75 -7.22
CA SER A 159 23.37 7.17 -6.28
C SER A 159 23.73 8.64 -6.48
N PHE A 160 24.21 9.27 -5.41
CA PHE A 160 24.66 10.64 -5.50
C PHE A 160 25.96 10.74 -6.32
N SER A 161 26.18 11.90 -6.95
CA SER A 161 27.33 12.15 -7.81
C SER A 161 28.68 11.96 -7.12
N PHE A 162 28.75 12.11 -5.80
CA PHE A 162 29.94 11.90 -4.97
C PHE A 162 30.07 10.47 -4.40
N GLU A 163 29.04 9.64 -4.48
CA GLU A 163 29.16 8.23 -4.10
C GLU A 163 30.02 7.47 -5.12
N ASP A 164 30.67 6.41 -4.64
CA ASP A 164 31.40 5.49 -5.51
C ASP A 164 30.40 4.80 -6.45
N PRO A 165 30.57 4.92 -7.79
CA PRO A 165 29.69 4.26 -8.72
C PRO A 165 29.66 2.75 -8.47
N VAL A 166 28.47 2.17 -8.65
CA VAL A 166 28.26 0.73 -8.54
C VAL A 166 28.31 0.10 -9.92
N ALA A 167 29.00 -1.02 -10.07
CA ALA A 167 29.03 -1.78 -11.31
C ALA A 167 28.56 -3.22 -11.07
N PHE A 168 27.92 -3.82 -12.07
CA PHE A 168 27.48 -5.21 -12.02
C PHE A 168 28.37 -6.09 -12.90
N SER A 169 28.85 -7.20 -12.37
CA SER A 169 29.52 -8.25 -13.15
C SER A 169 28.88 -9.62 -12.89
N TYR A 170 29.31 -10.63 -13.63
CA TYR A 170 28.81 -11.98 -13.52
C TYR A 170 29.60 -12.78 -12.48
N PHE A 171 28.87 -13.39 -11.56
CA PHE A 171 29.40 -14.35 -10.60
C PHE A 171 28.97 -15.78 -10.97
N ASP A 172 29.95 -16.66 -11.13
CA ASP A 172 29.72 -18.09 -11.35
C ASP A 172 29.62 -18.81 -10.00
N ASP A 173 28.46 -18.69 -9.36
CA ASP A 173 28.20 -19.28 -8.04
C ASP A 173 28.15 -20.81 -8.05
N SER A 174 28.14 -21.44 -9.23
CA SER A 174 28.14 -22.90 -9.38
C SER A 174 29.48 -23.57 -9.05
N LYS A 175 30.58 -22.81 -9.10
CA LYS A 175 31.94 -23.32 -8.85
C LYS A 175 32.36 -23.28 -7.38
N GLY A 176 31.44 -22.91 -6.49
CA GLY A 176 31.69 -22.70 -5.07
C GLY A 176 32.33 -21.35 -4.75
N LEU A 177 32.36 -21.01 -3.46
CA LEU A 177 32.90 -19.74 -2.96
C LEU A 177 34.37 -19.87 -2.55
N ASP A 178 35.23 -19.04 -3.13
CA ASP A 178 36.60 -18.80 -2.67
C ASP A 178 36.62 -17.50 -1.86
N PHE A 179 36.69 -17.62 -0.53
CA PHE A 179 36.58 -16.51 0.41
C PHE A 179 37.87 -15.70 0.49
N LYS A 180 37.85 -14.48 -0.06
CA LYS A 180 39.01 -13.57 -0.04
C LYS A 180 38.81 -12.40 0.91
N LYS A 181 39.93 -11.93 1.46
CA LYS A 181 39.96 -10.74 2.33
C LYS A 181 39.58 -9.50 1.51
N GLY A 182 38.66 -8.69 2.04
CA GLY A 182 38.15 -7.48 1.36
C GLY A 182 36.94 -7.73 0.45
N GLU A 183 36.48 -8.98 0.32
CA GLU A 183 35.26 -9.32 -0.40
C GLU A 183 34.13 -9.63 0.60
N SER A 184 32.90 -9.22 0.29
CA SER A 184 31.71 -9.49 1.11
C SER A 184 30.71 -10.35 0.34
N TYR A 185 30.25 -11.44 0.95
CA TYR A 185 29.40 -12.43 0.30
C TYR A 185 27.97 -12.39 0.86
N PHE A 186 27.02 -12.66 -0.02
CA PHE A 186 25.59 -12.68 0.27
C PHE A 186 25.02 -14.00 -0.22
N ALA A 187 24.20 -14.67 0.58
CA ALA A 187 23.36 -15.78 0.12
C ALA A 187 21.92 -15.33 0.03
N TYR A 188 21.24 -15.87 -0.96
CA TYR A 188 19.82 -15.73 -1.19
C TYR A 188 19.22 -17.13 -1.17
N ILE A 189 18.26 -17.36 -0.28
CA ILE A 189 17.79 -18.68 0.11
C ILE A 189 16.33 -18.84 -0.28
N TRP A 190 16.03 -19.99 -0.90
CA TRP A 190 14.68 -20.49 -1.14
C TRP A 190 14.52 -21.81 -0.42
N TYR A 191 13.51 -21.93 0.45
CA TYR A 191 13.22 -23.20 1.13
C TYR A 191 12.27 -24.07 0.30
N LYS A 192 12.44 -25.39 0.40
CA LYS A 192 11.52 -26.37 -0.21
C LYS A 192 10.08 -26.18 0.26
N ASN A 193 9.92 -25.81 1.53
CA ASN A 193 8.65 -25.39 2.09
C ASN A 193 8.73 -23.92 2.55
N PRO A 194 8.20 -22.98 1.76
CA PRO A 194 8.15 -21.56 2.13
C PRO A 194 7.48 -21.29 3.48
N ARG A 195 6.55 -22.14 3.93
CA ARG A 195 5.88 -21.93 5.22
C ARG A 195 6.82 -22.04 6.41
N ASP A 196 7.92 -22.76 6.24
CA ASP A 196 8.91 -23.01 7.28
C ASP A 196 10.06 -21.99 7.25
N THR A 197 10.03 -20.98 6.37
CA THR A 197 11.10 -19.98 6.20
C THR A 197 11.62 -19.44 7.53
N TYR A 198 10.76 -18.88 8.38
CA TYR A 198 11.18 -18.32 9.68
C TYR A 198 11.73 -19.37 10.64
N THR A 199 11.14 -20.57 10.65
CA THR A 199 11.57 -21.67 11.53
C THR A 199 12.94 -22.18 11.12
N ASN A 200 13.14 -22.44 9.83
CA ASN A 200 14.38 -22.98 9.30
C ASN A 200 15.51 -21.94 9.35
N THR A 201 15.23 -20.67 9.05
CA THR A 201 16.22 -19.60 9.22
C THR A 201 16.65 -19.47 10.68
N ARG A 202 15.72 -19.55 11.65
CA ARG A 202 16.09 -19.53 13.08
C ARG A 202 16.95 -20.73 13.50
N LYS A 203 16.76 -21.91 12.90
CA LYS A 203 17.65 -23.07 13.14
C LYS A 203 19.06 -22.78 12.64
N ILE A 204 19.18 -22.28 11.41
CA ILE A 204 20.47 -21.89 10.80
C ILE A 204 21.18 -20.84 11.67
N LEU A 205 20.48 -19.77 12.05
CA LEU A 205 21.05 -18.71 12.90
C LEU A 205 21.50 -19.24 14.27
N LYS A 206 20.76 -20.19 14.85
CA LYS A 206 21.13 -20.82 16.12
C LYS A 206 22.40 -21.65 15.99
N GLU A 207 22.57 -22.41 14.91
CA GLU A 207 23.80 -23.17 14.63
C GLU A 207 25.01 -22.25 14.41
N LEU A 208 24.79 -21.07 13.84
CA LEU A 208 25.82 -20.04 13.64
C LEU A 208 26.06 -19.14 14.86
N ASN A 209 25.35 -19.36 15.98
CA ASN A 209 25.36 -18.49 17.16
C ASN A 209 25.02 -17.01 16.87
N ILE A 210 24.20 -16.76 15.85
CA ILE A 210 23.76 -15.42 15.45
C ILE A 210 22.41 -15.10 16.11
N ASN A 211 22.34 -13.95 16.79
CA ASN A 211 21.07 -13.47 17.35
C ASN A 211 20.22 -12.81 16.25
N GLU A 212 19.03 -13.36 15.98
CA GLU A 212 18.11 -12.88 14.92
C GLU A 212 17.84 -11.37 14.99
N LYS A 213 17.57 -10.83 16.18
CA LYS A 213 17.27 -9.40 16.34
C LYS A 213 18.48 -8.53 16.01
N LYS A 214 19.66 -8.89 16.54
CA LYS A 214 20.90 -8.17 16.23
C LYS A 214 21.25 -8.26 14.75
N ALA A 215 21.01 -9.40 14.10
CA ALA A 215 21.26 -9.60 12.68
C ALA A 215 20.33 -8.73 11.80
N LEU A 216 19.05 -8.62 12.17
CA LEU A 216 18.11 -7.69 11.51
C LEU A 216 18.53 -6.24 11.71
N ASP A 217 18.87 -5.85 12.94
CA ASP A 217 19.25 -4.47 13.28
C ASP A 217 20.55 -4.03 12.57
N LYS A 218 21.47 -4.97 12.33
CA LYS A 218 22.74 -4.72 11.60
C LYS A 218 22.60 -4.82 10.08
N GLY A 219 21.47 -5.31 9.55
CA GLY A 219 21.32 -5.61 8.12
C GLY A 219 22.02 -6.88 7.64
N GLN A 220 22.43 -7.76 8.57
CA GLN A 220 23.05 -9.06 8.26
C GLN A 220 22.02 -10.10 7.78
N LEU A 221 20.79 -10.02 8.30
CA LEU A 221 19.68 -10.88 7.94
C LEU A 221 18.55 -10.04 7.34
N PHE A 222 18.02 -10.47 6.20
CA PHE A 222 16.85 -9.85 5.61
C PHE A 222 15.84 -10.92 5.20
N TYR A 223 14.61 -10.77 5.69
CA TYR A 223 13.47 -11.55 5.21
C TYR A 223 12.76 -10.76 4.11
N ASN A 224 12.43 -11.42 3.00
CA ASN A 224 11.56 -10.85 1.96
C ASN A 224 10.11 -10.80 2.46
N THR A 225 9.89 -9.91 3.43
CA THR A 225 8.71 -9.90 4.30
C THR A 225 7.45 -9.66 3.50
N PHE A 226 7.49 -8.80 2.48
CA PHE A 226 6.34 -8.57 1.61
C PHE A 226 5.94 -9.84 0.85
N LEU A 227 6.92 -10.55 0.25
CA LEU A 227 6.64 -11.78 -0.48
C LEU A 227 6.07 -12.87 0.44
N LEU A 228 6.66 -13.03 1.64
CA LEU A 228 6.21 -13.98 2.66
C LEU A 228 4.79 -13.65 3.15
N GLU A 229 4.53 -12.39 3.51
CA GLU A 229 3.21 -11.91 3.95
C GLU A 229 2.16 -12.10 2.84
N SER A 230 2.52 -11.90 1.56
CA SER A 230 1.62 -12.14 0.41
C SER A 230 1.19 -13.61 0.25
N LYS A 231 1.98 -14.53 0.81
CA LYS A 231 1.74 -15.98 0.88
C LYS A 231 1.15 -16.40 2.24
N MET A 232 0.78 -15.45 3.11
CA MET A 232 0.30 -15.66 4.48
C MET A 232 1.33 -16.37 5.40
N ILE A 233 2.62 -16.09 5.20
CA ILE A 233 3.70 -16.63 6.02
C ILE A 233 4.18 -15.52 6.96
N PHE A 234 4.01 -15.72 8.27
CA PHE A 234 4.32 -14.70 9.27
C PHE A 234 5.39 -15.18 10.27
N PRO A 235 6.14 -14.24 10.89
CA PRO A 235 7.19 -14.60 11.87
C PRO A 235 6.73 -15.43 13.07
N LYS A 236 5.43 -15.34 13.41
CA LYS A 236 4.76 -16.05 14.52
C LYS A 236 3.81 -17.15 14.03
N GLY A 237 4.04 -17.69 12.84
CA GLY A 237 3.19 -18.73 12.25
C GLY A 237 1.93 -18.14 11.62
N ILE A 238 0.75 -18.52 12.12
CA ILE A 238 -0.55 -18.16 11.49
C ILE A 238 -1.00 -16.75 11.91
N ILE A 239 -0.49 -16.21 13.02
CA ILE A 239 -0.94 -14.92 13.55
C ILE A 239 -0.22 -13.78 12.81
N PRO A 240 -0.95 -12.94 12.04
CA PRO A 240 -0.36 -11.81 11.32
C PRO A 240 0.14 -10.73 12.29
N PRO A 241 1.23 -10.01 11.96
CA PRO A 241 1.66 -8.83 12.69
C PRO A 241 0.59 -7.73 12.70
N LYS A 242 0.58 -6.87 13.74
CA LYS A 242 -0.34 -5.73 13.84
C LYS A 242 -0.36 -4.85 12.58
N ARG A 243 0.82 -4.61 11.99
CA ARG A 243 0.97 -3.87 10.73
C ARG A 243 0.16 -4.48 9.59
N VAL A 244 0.23 -5.80 9.43
CA VAL A 244 -0.50 -6.54 8.38
C VAL A 244 -2.00 -6.48 8.66
N ILE A 245 -2.42 -6.63 9.91
CA ILE A 245 -3.84 -6.52 10.30
C ILE A 245 -4.39 -5.13 9.96
N ASN A 246 -3.66 -4.06 10.35
CA ASN A 246 -4.07 -2.69 10.07
C ASN A 246 -4.19 -2.44 8.56
N SER A 247 -3.15 -2.83 7.79
CA SER A 247 -3.17 -2.71 6.32
C SER A 247 -4.32 -3.50 5.69
N PHE A 248 -4.64 -4.69 6.22
CA PHE A 248 -5.77 -5.49 5.76
C PHE A 248 -7.12 -4.81 6.05
N ILE A 249 -7.31 -4.25 7.24
CA ILE A 249 -8.54 -3.52 7.60
C ILE A 249 -8.70 -2.27 6.72
N GLU A 250 -7.62 -1.51 6.50
CA GLU A 250 -7.63 -0.35 5.61
C GLU A 250 -7.96 -0.74 4.17
N SER A 251 -7.39 -1.85 3.68
CA SER A 251 -7.55 -2.29 2.29
C SER A 251 -8.90 -2.97 2.03
N PHE A 252 -9.45 -3.72 2.99
CA PHE A 252 -10.64 -4.57 2.81
C PHE A 252 -11.86 -4.13 3.64
N GLY A 253 -11.74 -3.15 4.53
CA GLY A 253 -12.85 -2.68 5.37
C GLY A 253 -14.04 -2.15 4.55
N LEU A 254 -13.76 -1.33 3.53
CA LEU A 254 -14.77 -0.87 2.58
C LEU A 254 -15.36 -2.02 1.74
N PHE A 255 -14.54 -3.01 1.40
CA PHE A 255 -14.98 -4.18 0.64
C PHE A 255 -16.03 -5.01 1.41
N PHE A 256 -15.91 -5.09 2.73
CA PHE A 256 -16.90 -5.76 3.57
C PHE A 256 -18.29 -5.07 3.52
N ILE A 257 -18.33 -3.74 3.54
CA ILE A 257 -19.58 -2.96 3.40
C ILE A 257 -20.23 -3.24 2.04
N LEU A 258 -19.43 -3.37 0.99
CA LEU A 258 -19.91 -3.64 -0.36
C LEU A 258 -20.45 -5.06 -0.52
N ILE A 259 -19.85 -6.06 0.14
CA ILE A 259 -20.41 -7.43 0.21
C ILE A 259 -21.78 -7.43 0.89
N LEU A 260 -21.93 -6.68 1.99
CA LEU A 260 -23.23 -6.55 2.67
C LEU A 260 -24.27 -5.91 1.76
N LEU A 261 -23.91 -4.83 1.06
CA LEU A 261 -24.78 -4.17 0.09
C LEU A 261 -25.19 -5.13 -1.04
N PHE A 262 -24.24 -5.90 -1.58
CA PHE A 262 -24.48 -6.96 -2.56
C PHE A 262 -25.48 -8.01 -2.05
N ALA A 263 -25.30 -8.52 -0.83
CA ALA A 263 -26.20 -9.49 -0.23
C ALA A 263 -27.62 -8.97 -0.02
N VAL A 264 -27.75 -7.72 0.47
CA VAL A 264 -29.06 -7.07 0.68
C VAL A 264 -29.79 -6.86 -0.64
N MET A 265 -29.09 -6.47 -1.71
CA MET A 265 -29.68 -6.31 -3.05
C MET A 265 -30.23 -7.63 -3.58
N ILE A 266 -29.45 -8.71 -3.52
CA ILE A 266 -29.89 -10.04 -4.00
C ILE A 266 -31.07 -10.56 -3.18
N TYR A 267 -31.01 -10.44 -1.85
CA TYR A 267 -32.14 -10.79 -0.99
C TYR A 267 -33.40 -9.99 -1.35
N GLY A 268 -33.26 -8.68 -1.58
CA GLY A 268 -34.37 -7.81 -1.97
C GLY A 268 -35.03 -8.26 -3.27
N SER A 269 -34.23 -8.47 -4.32
CA SER A 269 -34.74 -8.91 -5.63
C SER A 269 -35.45 -10.26 -5.54
N PHE A 270 -34.88 -11.24 -4.82
CA PHE A 270 -35.54 -12.54 -4.66
C PHE A 270 -36.78 -12.50 -3.78
N ASN A 271 -36.79 -11.68 -2.72
CA ASN A 271 -37.98 -11.53 -1.89
C ASN A 271 -39.13 -10.90 -2.69
N VAL A 272 -38.85 -9.95 -3.58
CA VAL A 272 -39.86 -9.37 -4.49
C VAL A 272 -40.34 -10.40 -5.52
N TYR A 273 -39.42 -11.09 -6.20
CA TYR A 273 -39.74 -12.14 -7.17
C TYR A 273 -40.65 -13.23 -6.56
N ASN A 274 -40.23 -13.77 -5.41
CA ASN A 274 -40.96 -14.83 -4.73
C ASN A 274 -42.33 -14.37 -4.21
N ASN A 275 -42.50 -13.10 -3.83
CA ASN A 275 -43.80 -12.58 -3.42
C ASN A 275 -44.80 -12.48 -4.58
N ARG A 276 -44.32 -12.28 -5.82
CA ARG A 276 -45.17 -12.29 -7.02
C ARG A 276 -45.62 -13.71 -7.39
N ASP A 277 -44.78 -14.70 -7.10
CA ASP A 277 -45.05 -16.13 -7.32
C ASP A 277 -45.92 -16.79 -6.21
N ILE A 278 -46.41 -16.04 -5.21
CA ILE A 278 -47.15 -16.62 -4.06
C ILE A 278 -48.35 -17.46 -4.50
N LYS A 279 -49.12 -16.99 -5.50
CA LYS A 279 -50.31 -17.71 -5.99
C LYS A 279 -49.94 -19.02 -6.68
N GLU A 280 -48.87 -19.04 -7.47
CA GLU A 280 -48.33 -20.25 -8.09
C GLU A 280 -47.92 -21.27 -7.02
N LEU A 281 -47.20 -20.81 -6.00
CA LEU A 281 -46.73 -21.66 -4.91
C LEU A 281 -47.90 -22.21 -4.07
N ALA A 282 -48.96 -21.44 -3.88
CA ALA A 282 -50.17 -21.86 -3.18
C ALA A 282 -50.93 -22.95 -3.96
N LEU A 283 -51.07 -22.79 -5.28
CA LEU A 283 -51.67 -23.79 -6.16
C LEU A 283 -50.91 -25.12 -6.12
N LEU A 284 -49.57 -25.07 -6.20
CA LEU A 284 -48.74 -26.27 -6.10
C LEU A 284 -48.88 -26.95 -4.73
N LYS A 285 -48.98 -26.16 -3.64
CA LYS A 285 -49.22 -26.70 -2.30
C LYS A 285 -50.62 -27.29 -2.14
N SER A 286 -51.67 -26.72 -2.75
CA SER A 286 -53.00 -27.33 -2.74
C SER A 286 -53.05 -28.66 -3.48
N SER A 287 -52.21 -28.83 -4.50
CA SER A 287 -52.05 -30.10 -5.22
C SER A 287 -51.15 -31.12 -4.50
N GLY A 288 -50.74 -30.85 -3.25
CA GLY A 288 -49.99 -31.80 -2.42
C GLY A 288 -48.47 -31.57 -2.35
N MET A 289 -47.93 -30.46 -2.88
CA MET A 289 -46.50 -30.16 -2.77
C MET A 289 -46.08 -29.91 -1.30
N THR A 290 -45.13 -30.70 -0.80
CA THR A 290 -44.62 -30.59 0.58
C THR A 290 -43.75 -29.36 0.81
N GLU A 291 -43.59 -28.92 2.07
CA GLU A 291 -42.70 -27.80 2.40
C GLU A 291 -41.26 -27.97 1.92
N LYS A 292 -40.73 -29.21 2.00
CA LYS A 292 -39.37 -29.53 1.55
C LYS A 292 -39.25 -29.31 0.03
N GLN A 293 -40.26 -29.73 -0.72
CA GLN A 293 -40.33 -29.53 -2.17
C GLN A 293 -40.50 -28.04 -2.51
N THR A 294 -41.32 -27.27 -1.78
CA THR A 294 -41.43 -25.82 -1.96
C THR A 294 -40.11 -25.10 -1.70
N LYS A 295 -39.41 -25.40 -0.59
CA LYS A 295 -38.09 -24.82 -0.29
C LYS A 295 -37.10 -25.11 -1.42
N LYS A 296 -37.12 -26.35 -1.94
CA LYS A 296 -36.26 -26.77 -3.05
C LYS A 296 -36.60 -26.04 -4.36
N LEU A 297 -37.88 -25.90 -4.68
CA LEU A 297 -38.35 -25.17 -5.87
C LEU A 297 -37.88 -23.71 -5.86
N VAL A 298 -38.09 -22.99 -4.75
CA VAL A 298 -37.69 -21.59 -4.62
C VAL A 298 -36.17 -21.42 -4.73
N LYS A 299 -35.39 -22.31 -4.09
CA LYS A 299 -33.92 -22.29 -4.21
C LYS A 299 -33.44 -22.57 -5.64
N LEU A 300 -34.05 -23.53 -6.33
CA LEU A 300 -33.72 -23.84 -7.73
C LEU A 300 -34.08 -22.68 -8.66
N LYS A 301 -35.23 -22.03 -8.48
CA LYS A 301 -35.57 -20.81 -9.22
C LYS A 301 -34.51 -19.74 -9.01
N ALA A 302 -34.12 -19.49 -7.76
CA ALA A 302 -33.11 -18.49 -7.45
C ALA A 302 -31.76 -18.77 -8.11
N PHE A 303 -31.32 -20.04 -8.08
CA PHE A 303 -30.08 -20.46 -8.72
C PHE A 303 -30.15 -20.29 -10.25
N ASN A 304 -31.20 -20.82 -10.90
CA ASN A 304 -31.36 -20.77 -12.36
C ASN A 304 -31.52 -19.34 -12.89
N ILE A 305 -32.15 -18.44 -12.12
CA ILE A 305 -32.25 -17.02 -12.48
C ILE A 305 -30.89 -16.33 -12.38
N SER A 306 -30.04 -16.73 -11.43
CA SER A 306 -28.77 -16.06 -11.12
C SER A 306 -27.59 -16.49 -11.99
N ILE A 307 -27.56 -17.73 -12.51
CA ILE A 307 -26.41 -18.27 -13.26
C ILE A 307 -25.99 -17.33 -14.39
N PHE A 308 -26.92 -16.97 -15.28
CA PHE A 308 -26.61 -16.14 -16.44
C PHE A 308 -26.12 -14.73 -16.06
N PRO A 309 -26.80 -13.98 -15.17
CA PRO A 309 -26.28 -12.72 -14.63
C PRO A 309 -24.91 -12.82 -13.98
N ILE A 310 -24.60 -13.90 -13.27
CA ILE A 310 -23.30 -14.08 -12.63
C ILE A 310 -22.20 -14.24 -13.68
N LEU A 311 -22.42 -15.07 -14.70
CA LEU A 311 -21.45 -15.29 -15.77
C LEU A 311 -21.21 -14.01 -16.59
N VAL A 312 -22.28 -13.38 -17.07
CA VAL A 312 -22.19 -12.13 -17.85
C VAL A 312 -21.66 -10.99 -16.97
N GLY A 313 -22.09 -10.92 -15.71
CA GLY A 313 -21.64 -9.92 -14.75
C GLY A 313 -20.15 -10.03 -14.44
N THR A 314 -19.61 -11.25 -14.36
CA THR A 314 -18.16 -11.46 -14.16
C THR A 314 -17.38 -10.96 -15.37
N LEU A 315 -17.85 -11.22 -16.59
CA LEU A 315 -17.23 -10.69 -17.81
C LEU A 315 -17.29 -9.15 -17.86
N LEU A 316 -18.47 -8.58 -17.60
CA LEU A 316 -18.65 -7.12 -17.57
C LEU A 316 -17.85 -6.47 -16.44
N SER A 317 -17.66 -7.14 -15.31
CA SER A 317 -16.79 -6.69 -14.22
C SER A 317 -15.35 -6.51 -14.68
N TYR A 318 -14.84 -7.49 -15.43
CA TYR A 318 -13.48 -7.46 -15.97
C TYR A 318 -13.30 -6.27 -16.94
N LEU A 319 -14.26 -6.08 -17.85
CA LEU A 319 -14.25 -4.95 -18.78
C LEU A 319 -14.34 -3.59 -18.05
N ASN A 320 -15.19 -3.48 -17.03
CA ASN A 320 -15.29 -2.28 -16.21
C ASN A 320 -13.99 -2.00 -15.45
N ALA A 321 -13.33 -3.02 -14.91
CA ALA A 321 -12.05 -2.88 -14.22
C ALA A 321 -10.94 -2.40 -15.17
N ILE A 322 -10.88 -2.93 -16.41
CA ILE A 322 -9.96 -2.41 -17.44
C ILE A 322 -10.26 -0.95 -17.72
N PHE A 323 -11.53 -0.62 -17.96
CA PHE A 323 -11.95 0.74 -18.30
C PHE A 323 -11.57 1.74 -17.20
N LEU A 324 -11.84 1.43 -15.93
CA LEU A 324 -11.47 2.29 -14.80
C LEU A 324 -9.96 2.44 -14.65
N THR A 325 -9.20 1.36 -14.79
CA THR A 325 -7.72 1.40 -14.69
C THR A 325 -7.12 2.20 -15.86
N TYR A 326 -7.74 2.13 -17.04
CA TYR A 326 -7.36 2.94 -18.19
C TYR A 326 -7.63 4.44 -17.97
N LEU A 327 -8.78 4.80 -17.39
CA LEU A 327 -9.05 6.18 -16.98
C LEU A 327 -8.03 6.69 -15.97
N MET A 328 -7.65 5.85 -15.00
CA MET A 328 -6.60 6.18 -14.03
C MET A 328 -5.25 6.39 -14.71
N TYR A 329 -4.89 5.55 -15.68
CA TYR A 329 -3.68 5.71 -16.49
C TYR A 329 -3.68 7.03 -17.27
N ILE A 330 -4.78 7.40 -17.93
CA ILE A 330 -4.88 8.68 -18.65
C ILE A 330 -4.68 9.85 -17.69
N ASN A 331 -5.35 9.82 -16.54
CA ASN A 331 -5.24 10.87 -15.53
C ASN A 331 -3.78 11.03 -15.07
N ASN A 332 -3.10 9.93 -14.77
CA ASN A 332 -1.70 9.96 -14.38
C ASN A 332 -0.79 10.45 -15.51
N ARG A 333 -1.02 10.01 -16.76
CA ARG A 333 -0.25 10.45 -17.92
C ARG A 333 -0.29 11.97 -18.11
N ILE A 334 -1.43 12.61 -17.87
CA ILE A 334 -1.57 14.07 -17.93
C ILE A 334 -0.68 14.73 -16.87
N SER A 335 -0.69 14.21 -15.63
CA SER A 335 0.18 14.70 -14.56
C SER A 335 1.67 14.55 -14.89
N TYR A 336 2.10 13.39 -15.38
CA TYR A 336 3.50 13.15 -15.79
C TYR A 336 3.94 14.05 -16.94
N LYS A 337 3.07 14.27 -17.94
CA LYS A 337 3.35 15.19 -19.05
C LYS A 337 3.56 16.62 -18.55
N ASN A 338 2.73 17.08 -17.62
CA ASN A 338 2.88 18.42 -17.05
C ASN A 338 4.20 18.54 -16.27
N MET A 339 4.61 17.49 -15.54
CA MET A 339 5.89 17.46 -14.83
C MET A 339 7.10 17.42 -15.77
N SER A 340 7.07 16.57 -16.82
CA SER A 340 8.12 16.48 -17.84
C SER A 340 8.37 17.83 -18.51
N LYS A 341 7.30 18.59 -18.81
CA LYS A 341 7.41 19.94 -19.37
C LYS A 341 8.15 20.91 -18.45
N ILE A 342 7.96 20.80 -17.13
CA ILE A 342 8.64 21.65 -16.14
C ILE A 342 10.12 21.26 -16.04
N LEU A 343 10.41 19.96 -15.99
CA LEU A 343 11.76 19.45 -15.77
C LEU A 343 12.62 19.40 -17.04
N SER A 344 12.05 19.69 -18.21
CA SER A 344 12.72 19.55 -19.53
C SER A 344 13.34 18.16 -19.73
N ASP A 345 12.74 17.16 -19.09
CA ASP A 345 13.21 15.78 -19.07
C ASP A 345 12.16 14.86 -19.69
N ASN A 346 12.61 13.79 -20.33
CA ASN A 346 11.76 12.78 -20.93
C ASN A 346 11.30 11.79 -19.86
N LEU A 347 10.42 12.25 -18.96
CA LEU A 347 9.75 11.36 -18.02
C LEU A 347 8.79 10.45 -18.79
N GLU A 348 9.31 9.31 -19.24
CA GLU A 348 8.52 8.32 -19.95
C GLU A 348 7.73 7.46 -18.96
N MET A 349 6.41 7.62 -18.98
CA MET A 349 5.53 6.66 -18.31
C MET A 349 5.48 5.38 -19.15
N ARG A 350 5.75 4.23 -18.52
CA ARG A 350 5.53 2.92 -19.17
C ARG A 350 4.09 2.87 -19.71
N GLY A 351 3.94 2.41 -20.95
CA GLY A 351 2.63 2.32 -21.60
C GLY A 351 1.62 1.49 -20.82
N PHE A 352 0.33 1.75 -21.04
CA PHE A 352 -0.74 0.99 -20.40
C PHE A 352 -0.63 -0.50 -20.76
N LYS A 353 -0.58 -1.35 -19.74
CA LYS A 353 -0.60 -2.81 -19.92
C LYS A 353 -1.95 -3.35 -19.48
N PHE A 354 -2.59 -4.10 -20.36
CA PHE A 354 -3.79 -4.84 -19.99
C PHE A 354 -3.43 -5.90 -18.95
N TYR A 355 -4.15 -5.90 -17.83
CA TYR A 355 -4.00 -6.95 -16.84
C TYR A 355 -4.76 -8.19 -17.31
N THR A 356 -4.13 -9.35 -17.19
CA THR A 356 -4.81 -10.63 -17.40
C THR A 356 -5.51 -11.03 -16.10
N PRO A 357 -6.80 -11.42 -16.14
CA PRO A 357 -7.52 -11.75 -14.93
C PRO A 357 -6.97 -13.05 -14.35
N ASP A 358 -6.62 -13.05 -13.06
CA ASP A 358 -6.24 -14.29 -12.37
C ASP A 358 -7.47 -15.21 -12.27
N ILE A 359 -7.27 -16.48 -12.61
CA ILE A 359 -8.28 -17.53 -12.51
C ILE A 359 -8.84 -17.59 -11.09
N LYS A 360 -8.00 -17.33 -10.08
CA LYS A 360 -8.43 -17.30 -8.67
C LYS A 360 -9.48 -16.20 -8.43
N SER A 361 -9.31 -15.04 -9.04
CA SER A 361 -10.24 -13.91 -8.90
C SER A 361 -11.59 -14.21 -9.54
N ILE A 362 -11.59 -14.84 -10.72
CA ILE A 362 -12.83 -15.35 -11.36
C ILE A 362 -13.51 -16.36 -10.44
N PHE A 363 -12.78 -17.34 -9.91
CA PHE A 363 -13.32 -18.34 -9.01
C PHE A 363 -13.91 -17.73 -7.74
N ILE A 364 -13.23 -16.75 -7.13
CA ILE A 364 -13.72 -16.00 -5.96
C ILE A 364 -15.05 -15.32 -6.28
N ILE A 365 -15.14 -14.59 -7.40
CA ILE A 365 -16.37 -13.89 -7.80
C ILE A 365 -17.52 -14.89 -7.99
N LEU A 366 -17.29 -15.98 -8.73
CA LEU A 366 -18.30 -17.02 -8.97
C LEU A 366 -18.74 -17.68 -7.66
N PHE A 367 -17.79 -18.10 -6.82
CA PHE A 367 -18.06 -18.76 -5.55
C PHE A 367 -18.86 -17.85 -4.60
N PHE A 368 -18.41 -16.62 -4.36
CA PHE A 368 -19.11 -15.70 -3.47
C PHE A 368 -20.46 -15.28 -4.02
N SER A 369 -20.60 -15.06 -5.33
CA SER A 369 -21.89 -14.72 -5.94
C SER A 369 -22.90 -15.85 -5.76
N LEU A 370 -22.50 -17.10 -6.02
CA LEU A 370 -23.37 -18.27 -5.83
C LEU A 370 -23.69 -18.52 -4.36
N LEU A 371 -22.71 -18.37 -3.47
CA LEU A 371 -22.90 -18.50 -2.02
C LEU A 371 -23.91 -17.46 -1.51
N ILE A 372 -23.79 -16.21 -1.95
CA ILE A 372 -24.66 -15.12 -1.52
C ILE A 372 -26.06 -15.29 -2.09
N VAL A 373 -26.21 -15.72 -3.35
CA VAL A 373 -27.51 -16.12 -3.91
C VAL A 373 -28.15 -17.22 -3.07
N TYR A 374 -27.37 -18.25 -2.71
CA TYR A 374 -27.86 -19.34 -1.89
C TYR A 374 -28.38 -18.85 -0.54
N ILE A 375 -27.57 -18.06 0.19
CA ILE A 375 -27.95 -17.49 1.51
C ILE A 375 -29.18 -16.59 1.37
N SER A 376 -29.21 -15.75 0.35
CA SER A 376 -30.30 -14.80 0.09
C SER A 376 -31.62 -15.50 -0.23
N ALA A 377 -31.59 -16.66 -0.88
CA ALA A 377 -32.78 -17.46 -1.18
C ALA A 377 -33.31 -18.25 0.03
N ILE A 378 -32.54 -18.45 1.11
CA ILE A 378 -32.98 -19.23 2.28
C ILE A 378 -34.21 -18.62 2.94
N VAL A 379 -34.20 -17.30 3.18
CA VAL A 379 -35.28 -16.61 3.88
C VAL A 379 -36.59 -16.60 3.05
N PRO A 380 -36.59 -16.22 1.76
CA PRO A 380 -37.77 -16.35 0.90
C PRO A 380 -38.28 -17.79 0.80
N ALA A 381 -37.40 -18.77 0.61
CA ALA A 381 -37.79 -20.18 0.52
C ALA A 381 -38.48 -20.68 1.80
N ARG A 382 -37.97 -20.31 2.98
CA ARG A 382 -38.60 -20.64 4.26
C ARG A 382 -39.97 -20.00 4.40
N LYS A 383 -40.11 -18.72 4.04
CA LYS A 383 -41.40 -18.00 4.08
C LYS A 383 -42.44 -18.66 3.16
N SER A 384 -42.09 -18.91 1.90
CA SER A 384 -42.97 -19.56 0.92
C SER A 384 -43.44 -20.94 1.34
N SER A 385 -42.54 -21.74 1.91
CA SER A 385 -42.90 -23.09 2.32
C SER A 385 -43.95 -23.14 3.43
N LYS A 386 -44.01 -22.10 4.27
CA LYS A 386 -44.93 -22.01 5.41
C LYS A 386 -46.19 -21.21 5.10
N ILE A 387 -46.39 -20.80 3.85
CA ILE A 387 -47.58 -20.03 3.45
C ILE A 387 -48.83 -20.92 3.52
N ASN A 388 -49.94 -20.37 4.02
CA ASN A 388 -51.23 -21.07 3.99
C ASN A 388 -51.78 -21.05 2.55
N ILE A 389 -52.40 -22.16 2.12
CA ILE A 389 -52.99 -22.30 0.79
C ILE A 389 -54.04 -21.22 0.55
N VAL A 390 -54.95 -21.02 1.50
CA VAL A 390 -56.04 -20.03 1.37
C VAL A 390 -55.49 -18.60 1.29
N GLU A 391 -54.43 -18.31 2.05
CA GLU A 391 -53.76 -17.00 2.03
C GLU A 391 -53.10 -16.72 0.68
N GLY A 392 -52.38 -17.70 0.15
CA GLY A 392 -51.66 -17.53 -1.11
C GLY A 392 -52.56 -17.49 -2.34
N LEU A 393 -53.70 -18.20 -2.34
CA LEU A 393 -54.70 -18.14 -3.42
C LEU A 393 -55.43 -16.80 -3.49
N ASN A 394 -55.74 -16.25 -2.32
CA ASN A 394 -56.43 -14.95 -2.20
C ASN A 394 -55.46 -13.76 -2.32
N GLY A 395 -54.14 -13.99 -2.34
CA GLY A 395 -53.14 -12.92 -2.29
C GLY A 395 -53.18 -12.09 -0.99
N LEU A 396 -53.85 -12.60 0.04
CA LEU A 396 -54.10 -11.93 1.31
C LEU A 396 -53.35 -12.66 2.43
N ASP A 397 -52.36 -11.98 2.99
CA ASP A 397 -51.55 -12.44 4.13
C ASP A 397 -52.41 -12.39 5.41
N SER A 398 -53.00 -13.51 5.87
CA SER A 398 -53.98 -13.50 6.98
C SER A 398 -53.39 -13.03 8.31
N LYS A 399 -52.05 -13.14 8.47
CA LYS A 399 -51.31 -12.61 9.62
C LYS A 399 -51.23 -11.09 9.67
N LYS A 400 -51.53 -10.38 8.58
CA LYS A 400 -51.86 -8.96 8.66
C LYS A 400 -53.32 -8.89 9.07
N LYS A 401 -53.58 -8.63 10.37
CA LYS A 401 -54.88 -8.16 10.90
C LYS A 401 -55.60 -7.40 9.80
N LYS A 402 -56.83 -7.81 9.43
CA LYS A 402 -57.71 -7.09 8.49
C LYS A 402 -57.47 -5.60 8.70
N GLN A 403 -56.64 -4.97 7.86
CA GLN A 403 -56.41 -3.54 7.99
C GLN A 403 -57.75 -2.98 7.53
N GLY A 404 -58.52 -2.43 8.48
CA GLY A 404 -59.83 -1.89 8.19
C GLY A 404 -59.75 -0.92 7.01
N LYS A 405 -60.88 -0.71 6.31
CA LYS A 405 -60.98 0.20 5.17
C LYS A 405 -60.15 1.46 5.43
N SER A 406 -59.29 1.82 4.48
CA SER A 406 -58.50 3.05 4.57
C SER A 406 -59.43 4.21 4.91
N LYS A 407 -59.20 4.84 6.05
CA LYS A 407 -59.93 6.05 6.45
C LYS A 407 -59.08 7.23 6.02
N ILE A 408 -59.49 7.89 4.94
CA ILE A 408 -58.87 9.12 4.48
C ILE A 408 -58.96 10.13 5.62
N LYS A 409 -57.80 10.52 6.16
CA LYS A 409 -57.67 11.56 7.17
C LYS A 409 -56.63 12.55 6.67
N GLY A 410 -57.07 13.73 6.26
CA GLY A 410 -56.23 14.74 5.62
C GLY A 410 -56.02 14.45 4.13
N SER A 411 -54.88 14.88 3.59
CA SER A 411 -54.60 14.75 2.16
C SER A 411 -54.58 13.28 1.68
N ILE A 412 -55.12 13.07 0.48
CA ILE A 412 -55.29 11.73 -0.12
C ILE A 412 -53.91 11.09 -0.33
N GLU A 413 -52.93 11.88 -0.74
CA GLU A 413 -51.54 11.48 -0.95
C GLU A 413 -50.92 10.94 0.34
N LYS A 414 -51.16 11.59 1.48
CA LYS A 414 -50.63 11.16 2.79
C LYS A 414 -51.27 9.86 3.25
N THR A 415 -52.57 9.68 2.97
CA THR A 415 -53.28 8.44 3.31
C THR A 415 -52.80 7.29 2.42
N LEU A 416 -52.71 7.50 1.11
CA LEU A 416 -52.19 6.52 0.15
C LEU A 416 -50.75 6.10 0.48
N ALA A 417 -49.87 7.07 0.75
CA ALA A 417 -48.49 6.79 1.15
C ALA A 417 -48.43 5.93 2.41
N LYS A 418 -49.23 6.27 3.44
CA LYS A 418 -49.29 5.51 4.70
C LYS A 418 -49.74 4.07 4.49
N ASP A 419 -50.74 3.85 3.66
CA ASP A 419 -51.25 2.49 3.38
C ASP A 419 -50.26 1.70 2.53
N TYR A 420 -49.60 2.35 1.58
CA TYR A 420 -48.53 1.74 0.80
C TYR A 420 -47.36 1.31 1.70
N PHE A 421 -46.88 2.16 2.60
CA PHE A 421 -45.81 1.82 3.56
C PHE A 421 -46.19 0.68 4.49
N LYS A 422 -47.44 0.66 4.98
CA LYS A 422 -47.93 -0.45 5.82
C LYS A 422 -48.01 -1.75 5.04
N THR A 423 -48.44 -1.69 3.78
CA THR A 423 -48.62 -2.87 2.92
C THR A 423 -47.27 -3.47 2.53
N TYR A 424 -46.33 -2.62 2.12
CA TYR A 424 -45.01 -3.03 1.62
C TYR A 424 -43.89 -2.90 2.65
N LYS A 425 -44.22 -2.88 3.96
CA LYS A 425 -43.28 -2.64 5.06
C LYS A 425 -41.97 -3.44 4.97
N ASN A 426 -42.04 -4.72 4.57
CA ASN A 426 -40.84 -5.56 4.46
C ASN A 426 -39.99 -5.24 3.22
N THR A 427 -40.61 -4.93 2.09
CA THR A 427 -39.91 -4.47 0.88
C THR A 427 -39.25 -3.11 1.16
N TYR A 428 -40.00 -2.21 1.80
CA TYR A 428 -39.48 -0.90 2.19
C TYR A 428 -38.29 -1.03 3.14
N LYS A 429 -38.36 -1.90 4.17
CA LYS A 429 -37.20 -2.18 5.05
C LYS A 429 -35.95 -2.57 4.27
N VAL A 430 -36.06 -3.45 3.26
CA VAL A 430 -34.90 -3.88 2.47
C VAL A 430 -34.34 -2.73 1.64
N ILE A 431 -35.21 -1.96 0.98
CA ILE A 431 -34.81 -0.78 0.22
C ILE A 431 -34.14 0.25 1.14
N SER A 432 -34.71 0.52 2.33
CA SER A 432 -34.14 1.42 3.32
C SER A 432 -32.77 0.94 3.81
N ILE A 433 -32.58 -0.36 4.06
CA ILE A 433 -31.27 -0.90 4.45
C ILE A 433 -30.26 -0.75 3.31
N ALA A 434 -30.65 -1.00 2.05
CA ALA A 434 -29.76 -0.82 0.91
C ALA A 434 -29.36 0.65 0.72
N ILE A 435 -30.33 1.57 0.82
CA ILE A 435 -30.07 3.02 0.79
C ILE A 435 -29.17 3.44 1.95
N LEU A 436 -29.42 2.93 3.16
CA LEU A 436 -28.59 3.21 4.33
C LEU A 436 -27.14 2.74 4.11
N LEU A 437 -26.94 1.51 3.64
CA LEU A 437 -25.60 0.98 3.33
C LEU A 437 -24.90 1.78 2.23
N SER A 438 -25.63 2.17 1.19
CA SER A 438 -25.12 3.04 0.13
C SER A 438 -24.72 4.42 0.68
N ALA A 439 -25.56 5.02 1.53
CA ALA A 439 -25.29 6.29 2.18
C ALA A 439 -24.08 6.19 3.13
N ILE A 440 -23.90 5.07 3.85
CA ILE A 440 -22.72 4.83 4.68
C ILE A 440 -21.47 4.77 3.80
N ALA A 441 -21.49 3.99 2.71
CA ALA A 441 -20.37 3.89 1.78
C ALA A 441 -20.00 5.26 1.19
N MET A 442 -21.00 6.03 0.75
CA MET A 442 -20.80 7.39 0.22
C MET A 442 -20.27 8.34 1.28
N ASN A 443 -20.79 8.30 2.51
CA ASN A 443 -20.30 9.14 3.61
C ASN A 443 -18.84 8.81 3.96
N VAL A 444 -18.46 7.53 4.03
CA VAL A 444 -17.05 7.15 4.29
C VAL A 444 -16.14 7.70 3.19
N PHE A 445 -16.57 7.62 1.92
CA PHE A 445 -15.82 8.21 0.81
C PHE A 445 -15.69 9.74 0.93
N LEU A 446 -16.80 10.45 1.15
CA LEU A 446 -16.81 11.91 1.28
C LEU A 446 -16.02 12.40 2.49
N VAL A 447 -16.12 11.71 3.64
CA VAL A 447 -15.30 12.00 4.82
C VAL A 447 -13.83 11.79 4.52
N SER A 448 -13.48 10.73 3.79
CA SER A 448 -12.08 10.48 3.39
C SER A 448 -11.54 11.57 2.48
N VAL A 449 -12.33 12.01 1.49
CA VAL A 449 -11.97 13.13 0.59
C VAL A 449 -11.83 14.43 1.39
N SER A 450 -12.82 14.75 2.23
CA SER A 450 -12.81 15.94 3.08
C SER A 450 -11.64 15.95 4.04
N TYR A 451 -11.33 14.80 4.67
CA TYR A 451 -10.18 14.65 5.54
C TYR A 451 -8.88 14.89 4.77
N ARG A 452 -8.71 14.32 3.57
CA ARG A 452 -7.52 14.60 2.73
C ARG A 452 -7.39 16.10 2.42
N ASN A 453 -8.50 16.76 2.06
CA ASN A 453 -8.50 18.20 1.76
C ASN A 453 -8.18 19.04 3.00
N MET A 454 -8.76 18.72 4.16
CA MET A 454 -8.46 19.40 5.42
C MET A 454 -7.01 19.16 5.85
N ASN A 455 -6.52 17.94 5.72
CA ASN A 455 -5.15 17.59 6.03
C ASN A 455 -4.17 18.37 5.14
N ALA A 456 -4.45 18.45 3.84
CA ALA A 456 -3.66 19.25 2.91
C ALA A 456 -3.70 20.75 3.24
N LYS A 457 -4.85 21.30 3.65
CA LYS A 457 -5.04 22.72 3.92
C LYS A 457 -4.54 23.19 5.29
N TYR A 458 -4.63 22.33 6.32
CA TYR A 458 -4.42 22.74 7.72
C TYR A 458 -3.26 22.01 8.41
N ASN A 459 -2.90 20.82 7.92
CA ASN A 459 -1.90 19.97 8.57
C ASN A 459 -0.60 19.83 7.75
N LYS A 460 -0.44 20.61 6.68
CA LYS A 460 0.83 20.82 6.00
C LYS A 460 1.39 22.18 6.37
N PHE A 461 2.72 22.25 6.43
CA PHE A 461 3.42 23.54 6.37
C PHE A 461 3.10 24.19 5.03
N ASP A 462 2.78 25.48 5.05
CA ASP A 462 2.54 26.25 3.83
C ASP A 462 3.91 26.63 3.30
N ASP A 463 4.43 25.75 2.43
CA ASP A 463 5.74 25.91 1.85
C ASP A 463 5.72 27.09 0.88
N PRO A 464 6.51 28.16 1.10
CA PRO A 464 6.55 29.29 0.20
C PRO A 464 7.17 28.93 -1.16
N TYR A 465 7.84 27.78 -1.27
CA TYR A 465 8.50 27.34 -2.48
C TYR A 465 7.54 26.56 -3.38
N ASN A 466 7.40 27.00 -4.63
CA ASN A 466 6.61 26.29 -5.64
C ASN A 466 7.32 25.01 -6.13
N PHE A 467 8.66 25.01 -6.10
CA PHE A 467 9.51 23.90 -6.50
C PHE A 467 10.82 23.97 -5.72
N GLU A 468 11.27 22.83 -5.20
CA GLU A 468 12.53 22.70 -4.49
C GLU A 468 13.45 21.72 -5.22
N ALA A 469 14.71 22.10 -5.37
CA ALA A 469 15.76 21.22 -5.87
C ALA A 469 16.89 21.16 -4.84
N TYR A 470 17.39 19.95 -4.60
CA TYR A 470 18.44 19.70 -3.62
C TYR A 470 19.71 19.25 -4.36
N LEU A 471 20.78 20.03 -4.21
CA LEU A 471 22.10 19.71 -4.72
C LEU A 471 22.98 19.27 -3.54
N PHE A 472 23.46 18.04 -3.59
CA PHE A 472 24.32 17.47 -2.57
C PHE A 472 25.78 17.49 -3.03
N SER A 473 26.68 17.84 -2.12
CA SER A 473 28.13 17.90 -2.33
C SER A 473 28.84 17.18 -1.18
N ASP A 474 29.93 16.48 -1.49
CA ASP A 474 30.82 15.86 -0.49
C ASP A 474 31.74 16.90 0.19
N SER A 475 32.00 18.01 -0.49
CA SER A 475 32.74 19.14 0.05
C SER A 475 31.83 20.12 0.77
N ARG A 476 32.31 20.65 1.91
CA ARG A 476 31.66 21.78 2.57
C ARG A 476 31.72 23.01 1.68
N LEU A 477 30.70 23.87 1.78
CA LEU A 477 30.71 25.19 1.15
C LEU A 477 31.99 25.93 1.53
N ASN A 478 32.75 26.34 0.51
CA ASN A 478 33.92 27.19 0.65
C ASN A 478 33.66 28.55 0.02
N LYS A 479 34.56 29.51 0.27
CA LYS A 479 34.39 30.88 -0.20
C LYS A 479 34.28 30.97 -1.73
N ASN A 480 35.07 30.20 -2.46
CA ASN A 480 35.07 30.23 -3.93
C ASN A 480 33.73 29.76 -4.51
N ILE A 481 33.18 28.65 -4.00
CA ILE A 481 31.87 28.13 -4.42
C ILE A 481 30.78 29.16 -4.13
N VAL A 482 30.83 29.80 -2.96
CA VAL A 482 29.88 30.85 -2.59
C VAL A 482 29.96 32.05 -3.54
N ASP A 483 31.17 32.49 -3.87
CA ASP A 483 31.38 33.61 -4.80
C ASP A 483 30.91 33.25 -6.22
N ASP A 484 31.17 32.02 -6.68
CA ASP A 484 30.69 31.51 -7.96
C ASP A 484 29.16 31.47 -8.02
N LEU A 485 28.50 30.97 -6.96
CA LEU A 485 27.04 30.94 -6.86
C LEU A 485 26.44 32.35 -6.92
N LYS A 486 27.06 33.33 -6.25
CA LYS A 486 26.64 34.75 -6.27
C LYS A 486 26.74 35.40 -7.65
N ASN A 487 27.59 34.87 -8.54
CA ASN A 487 27.79 35.40 -9.88
C ASN A 487 26.87 34.78 -10.94
N ILE A 488 25.92 33.91 -10.55
CA ILE A 488 25.00 33.27 -11.50
C ILE A 488 23.88 34.24 -11.90
N ASN A 489 23.85 34.62 -13.19
CA ASN A 489 22.96 35.65 -13.74
C ASN A 489 21.45 35.40 -13.60
N PHE A 490 21.00 34.17 -13.31
CA PHE A 490 19.58 33.83 -13.18
C PHE A 490 19.16 33.55 -11.73
N VAL A 491 20.03 33.83 -10.76
CA VAL A 491 19.73 33.64 -9.34
C VAL A 491 19.35 34.98 -8.73
N ASP A 492 18.10 35.09 -8.27
CA ASP A 492 17.56 36.34 -7.70
C ASP A 492 18.06 36.59 -6.27
N GLU A 493 18.09 35.54 -5.43
CA GLU A 493 18.51 35.61 -4.03
C GLU A 493 19.32 34.37 -3.64
N ILE A 494 20.33 34.55 -2.78
CA ILE A 494 21.15 33.47 -2.23
C ILE A 494 21.21 33.61 -0.72
N HIS A 495 20.79 32.56 -0.03
CA HIS A 495 20.87 32.46 1.42
C HIS A 495 21.83 31.35 1.80
N ILE A 496 22.75 31.65 2.72
CA ILE A 496 23.81 30.71 3.11
C ILE A 496 23.69 30.49 4.61
N PHE A 497 23.63 29.23 4.99
CA PHE A 497 23.62 28.82 6.38
C PHE A 497 24.45 27.55 6.60
N GLU A 498 25.00 27.41 7.80
CA GLU A 498 25.60 26.18 8.29
C GLU A 498 24.66 25.58 9.34
N GLU A 499 24.39 24.29 9.24
CA GLU A 499 23.64 23.56 10.26
C GLU A 499 24.52 22.60 11.03
N LYS A 500 24.26 22.48 12.33
CA LYS A 500 25.00 21.55 13.19
C LYS A 500 24.12 20.95 14.27
N ASP A 501 24.10 19.63 14.32
CA ASP A 501 23.31 18.86 15.27
C ASP A 501 24.14 18.48 16.51
N PHE A 502 23.50 18.65 17.67
CA PHE A 502 24.07 18.32 18.97
C PHE A 502 23.06 17.51 19.80
N LYS A 503 23.59 16.74 20.74
CA LYS A 503 22.81 16.10 21.79
C LYS A 503 22.58 17.06 22.95
N PHE A 504 21.35 17.11 23.41
CA PHE A 504 20.91 17.83 24.59
C PHE A 504 20.50 16.84 25.67
N TYR A 505 21.21 16.90 26.80
CA TYR A 505 20.90 16.09 27.97
C TYR A 505 20.27 16.96 29.05
N LYS A 506 19.12 16.52 29.56
CA LYS A 506 18.45 17.16 30.71
C LYS A 506 19.35 17.22 31.94
N SER A 507 20.22 16.22 32.14
CA SER A 507 21.18 16.18 33.26
C SER A 507 22.14 17.37 33.26
N ASP A 508 22.54 17.80 32.06
CA ASP A 508 23.52 18.87 31.86
C ASP A 508 22.84 20.25 31.83
N ASN A 509 21.51 20.30 31.70
CA ASN A 509 20.71 21.51 31.46
C ASN A 509 19.52 21.63 32.42
N LYS A 510 19.72 21.31 33.71
CA LYS A 510 18.62 21.17 34.70
C LYS A 510 17.66 22.36 34.78
N ASN A 511 18.14 23.58 34.52
CA ASN A 511 17.36 24.81 34.64
C ASN A 511 17.08 25.49 33.29
N PHE A 512 17.43 24.84 32.16
CA PHE A 512 17.23 25.45 30.85
C PHE A 512 15.77 25.37 30.39
N LEU A 513 15.12 24.22 30.59
CA LEU A 513 13.78 23.99 30.09
C LEU A 513 12.72 24.71 30.95
N SER A 514 11.74 25.34 30.30
CA SER A 514 10.65 26.03 30.98
C SER A 514 9.78 25.06 31.79
N ASN A 515 9.20 25.54 32.89
CA ASN A 515 8.22 24.76 33.65
C ASN A 515 7.02 24.38 32.76
N LYS A 516 6.68 25.26 31.81
CA LYS A 516 5.63 25.02 30.82
C LYS A 516 6.01 23.89 29.88
N PHE A 517 7.25 23.84 29.39
CA PHE A 517 7.75 22.73 28.57
C PHE A 517 7.71 21.40 29.32
N GLU A 518 8.12 21.37 30.58
CA GLU A 518 8.12 20.14 31.39
C GLU A 518 6.71 19.65 31.75
N ASN A 519 5.75 20.57 31.97
CA ASN A 519 4.40 20.23 32.40
C ASN A 519 3.40 20.02 31.25
N ASP A 520 3.48 20.81 30.16
CA ASP A 520 2.49 20.82 29.08
C ASP A 520 2.79 19.82 27.95
N LEU A 521 3.97 19.19 27.92
CA LEU A 521 4.32 18.21 26.91
C LEU A 521 3.52 16.91 27.13
N GLU A 522 2.31 16.84 26.57
CA GLU A 522 1.36 15.71 26.74
C GLU A 522 1.98 14.34 26.42
N ASN A 523 2.96 14.31 25.52
CA ASN A 523 3.78 13.14 25.31
C ASN A 523 5.09 13.33 26.08
N LYS A 524 5.16 12.80 27.31
CA LYS A 524 6.45 12.47 27.95
C LYS A 524 7.18 11.51 27.02
N SER A 525 7.96 12.06 26.08
CA SER A 525 8.78 11.27 25.18
C SER A 525 9.56 10.28 26.04
N GLN A 526 9.43 8.98 25.75
CA GLN A 526 10.28 7.98 26.38
C GLN A 526 11.76 8.15 25.98
N SER A 527 12.07 9.02 25.01
CA SER A 527 13.45 9.39 24.70
C SER A 527 14.03 10.27 25.80
N LYS A 528 15.07 9.77 26.47
CA LYS A 528 15.89 10.54 27.42
C LYS A 528 16.78 11.58 26.72
N ASP A 529 16.93 11.44 25.40
CA ASP A 529 17.84 12.23 24.58
C ASP A 529 17.03 13.21 23.72
N TYR A 530 17.33 14.49 23.84
CA TYR A 530 16.87 15.54 22.93
C TYR A 530 18.01 15.91 21.98
N PHE A 531 17.67 16.47 20.82
CA PHE A 531 18.63 16.98 19.86
C PHE A 531 18.41 18.47 19.66
N VAL A 532 19.50 19.22 19.52
CA VAL A 532 19.50 20.65 19.24
C VAL A 532 20.22 20.85 17.91
N ARG A 533 19.52 21.45 16.96
CA ARG A 533 20.12 21.93 15.71
C ARG A 533 20.41 23.41 15.85
N ILE A 534 21.65 23.80 15.60
CA ILE A 534 22.06 25.20 15.51
C ILE A 534 22.18 25.55 14.03
N LEU A 535 21.53 26.65 13.64
CA LEU A 535 21.63 27.24 12.31
C LEU A 535 22.44 28.53 12.42
N ALA A 536 23.63 28.55 11.83
CA ALA A 536 24.44 29.75 11.69
C ALA A 536 24.15 30.38 10.33
N LEU A 537 23.72 31.64 10.34
CA LEU A 537 23.30 32.35 9.13
C LEU A 537 24.42 33.25 8.59
N SER A 538 24.35 33.57 7.31
CA SER A 538 25.17 34.64 6.72
C SER A 538 24.92 35.97 7.44
N LYS A 539 25.90 36.89 7.41
CA LYS A 539 25.76 38.20 8.05
C LYS A 539 24.56 38.99 7.51
N GLU A 540 24.28 38.86 6.22
CA GLU A 540 23.16 39.52 5.55
C GLU A 540 21.82 38.98 6.06
N ASP A 541 21.65 37.65 6.07
CA ASP A 541 20.44 36.98 6.55
C ASP A 541 20.23 37.20 8.05
N PHE A 542 21.30 37.13 8.84
CA PHE A 542 21.28 37.41 10.28
C PHE A 542 20.80 38.84 10.56
N ASN A 543 21.32 39.83 9.82
CA ASN A 543 20.88 41.23 9.95
C ASN A 543 19.43 41.43 9.49
N LYS A 544 18.98 40.71 8.46
CA LYS A 544 17.58 40.74 8.01
C LYS A 544 16.64 40.23 9.11
N ILE A 545 16.93 39.07 9.69
CA ILE A 545 16.16 38.52 10.83
C ILE A 545 16.21 39.46 12.03
N LYS A 546 17.37 40.05 12.33
CA LYS A 546 17.53 41.02 13.41
C LYS A 546 16.59 42.22 13.23
N LYS A 547 16.53 42.78 12.01
CA LYS A 547 15.65 43.89 11.66
C LYS A 547 14.17 43.49 11.73
N GLU A 548 13.80 42.33 11.19
CA GLU A 548 12.42 41.82 11.22
C GLU A 548 11.90 41.58 12.64
N ASN A 549 12.80 41.27 13.59
CA ASN A 549 12.45 41.02 14.99
C ASN A 549 12.69 42.22 15.91
N ASN A 550 12.99 43.41 15.36
CA ASN A 550 13.27 44.65 16.12
C ASN A 550 14.37 44.50 17.17
N LEU A 551 15.38 43.68 16.89
CA LEU A 551 16.52 43.46 17.80
C LEU A 551 17.58 44.54 17.56
N THR A 552 17.91 45.34 18.59
CA THR A 552 18.78 46.52 18.47
C THR A 552 20.20 46.31 19.00
N GLU A 553 20.47 45.26 19.78
CA GLU A 553 21.74 45.08 20.48
C GLU A 553 22.90 44.62 19.57
N GLU A 554 24.13 45.03 19.88
CA GLU A 554 25.38 44.60 19.22
C GLU A 554 25.84 43.17 19.61
N SER A 555 25.08 42.47 20.44
CA SER A 555 25.42 41.17 21.02
C SER A 555 25.08 39.98 20.10
N ASN A 556 25.91 38.94 20.16
CA ASN A 556 25.59 37.62 19.61
C ASN A 556 24.39 37.06 20.39
N PHE A 557 23.26 36.78 19.73
CA PHE A 557 22.06 36.23 20.36
C PHE A 557 21.70 34.87 19.74
N LEU A 558 21.08 33.97 20.51
CA LEU A 558 20.49 32.73 19.98
C LEU A 558 18.98 32.90 19.83
N LEU A 559 18.48 32.74 18.61
CA LEU A 559 17.04 32.65 18.37
C LEU A 559 16.55 31.23 18.66
N LEU A 560 15.98 31.02 19.85
CA LEU A 560 15.40 29.73 20.22
C LEU A 560 14.04 29.54 19.57
N ASN A 561 13.88 28.41 18.87
CA ASN A 561 12.58 28.03 18.32
C ASN A 561 11.59 27.70 19.45
N LYS A 562 10.29 27.79 19.16
CA LYS A 562 9.23 27.32 20.07
C LYS A 562 8.84 25.90 19.71
N THR A 563 8.48 25.10 20.71
CA THR A 563 7.99 23.73 20.47
C THR A 563 6.47 23.71 20.42
N PRO A 564 5.83 22.91 19.56
CA PRO A 564 4.38 22.73 19.61
C PRO A 564 3.96 22.08 20.94
N LYS A 565 2.95 22.65 21.59
CA LYS A 565 2.36 22.08 22.81
C LYS A 565 1.85 20.65 22.58
N ASN A 566 1.26 20.40 21.40
CA ASN A 566 0.74 19.09 21.01
C ASN A 566 1.02 18.83 19.52
N ASN A 567 1.80 17.79 19.23
CA ASN A 567 2.20 17.40 17.87
C ASN A 567 1.04 16.85 17.01
N PHE A 568 -0.05 16.40 17.62
CA PHE A 568 -1.25 15.91 16.94
C PHE A 568 -2.23 17.01 16.53
N THR A 569 -2.00 18.25 16.97
CA THR A 569 -2.79 19.40 16.51
C THR A 569 -2.38 19.74 15.07
N PRO A 570 -3.33 20.02 14.16
CA PRO A 570 -3.00 20.41 12.79
C PRO A 570 -2.07 21.63 12.76
N TYR A 571 -1.10 21.62 11.87
CA TYR A 571 -0.03 22.62 11.78
C TYR A 571 -0.52 24.07 11.97
N LYS A 572 -1.55 24.49 11.22
CA LYS A 572 -2.11 25.85 11.25
C LYS A 572 -2.71 26.27 12.61
N PHE A 573 -3.05 25.32 13.47
CA PHE A 573 -3.70 25.56 14.78
C PHE A 573 -2.80 25.23 15.97
N ARG A 574 -1.53 24.86 15.71
CA ARG A 574 -0.59 24.53 16.78
C ARG A 574 -0.33 25.77 17.65
N LYS A 575 -0.50 25.59 18.96
CA LYS A 575 0.03 26.53 19.96
C LYS A 575 1.45 26.14 20.27
N TYR A 576 2.34 27.12 20.27
CA TYR A 576 3.74 26.92 20.56
C TYR A 576 4.08 27.42 21.97
N ILE A 577 4.88 26.65 22.69
CA ILE A 577 5.37 26.98 24.03
C ILE A 577 6.87 27.29 23.98
N PRO A 578 7.34 28.24 24.81
CA PRO A 578 8.76 28.58 24.86
C PRO A 578 9.57 27.40 25.43
N LEU A 579 10.77 27.20 24.90
CA LEU A 579 11.70 26.17 25.40
C LEU A 579 12.26 26.54 26.77
N THR A 580 12.48 27.82 27.06
CA THR A 580 13.07 28.32 28.31
C THR A 580 12.27 29.51 28.84
N ASP A 581 12.24 29.68 30.16
CA ASP A 581 11.61 30.83 30.85
C ASP A 581 12.61 31.96 31.15
N SER A 582 13.92 31.72 31.00
CA SER A 582 15.00 32.62 31.40
C SER A 582 15.68 33.29 30.20
N LYS A 583 16.04 34.58 30.34
CA LYS A 583 16.73 35.34 29.28
C LYS A 583 18.23 35.05 29.16
N ASN A 584 18.93 34.67 30.24
CA ASN A 584 20.40 34.50 30.26
C ASN A 584 20.82 33.13 30.81
N ASN A 585 20.57 32.05 30.06
CA ASN A 585 21.00 30.71 30.46
C ASN A 585 22.01 30.12 29.48
N THR A 586 23.04 29.48 30.01
CA THR A 586 23.98 28.67 29.24
C THR A 586 23.34 27.35 28.83
N ILE A 587 23.45 27.00 27.56
CA ILE A 587 23.05 25.72 27.00
C ILE A 587 24.28 24.81 26.95
N ASN A 588 24.18 23.63 27.55
CA ASN A 588 25.23 22.63 27.59
C ASN A 588 24.94 21.52 26.58
N LEU A 589 25.74 21.43 25.53
CA LEU A 589 25.54 20.50 24.41
C LEU A 589 26.69 19.49 24.31
N ARG A 590 26.45 18.34 23.67
CA ARG A 590 27.49 17.32 23.37
C ARG A 590 27.35 16.80 21.94
N TYR A 591 28.46 16.39 21.32
CA TYR A 591 28.41 15.71 20.00
C TYR A 591 27.87 14.28 20.07
N TYR A 592 28.25 13.53 21.10
CA TYR A 592 27.84 12.13 21.29
C TYR A 592 27.76 11.79 22.79
N ASN A 593 27.30 10.59 23.11
CA ASN A 593 27.14 10.16 24.50
C ASN A 593 28.51 10.02 25.19
N GLY A 594 28.71 10.70 26.32
CA GLY A 594 30.00 10.78 27.00
C GLY A 594 31.00 11.80 26.42
N GLY A 595 30.66 12.55 25.37
CA GLY A 595 31.52 13.59 24.79
C GLY A 595 31.71 14.82 25.71
N LYS A 596 32.69 15.68 25.41
CA LYS A 596 32.92 16.94 26.15
C LYS A 596 31.70 17.87 26.07
N ILE A 597 31.42 18.57 27.17
CA ILE A 597 30.35 19.57 27.25
C ILE A 597 30.80 20.84 26.52
N ILE A 598 29.92 21.36 25.67
CA ILE A 598 30.08 22.62 24.94
C ILE A 598 29.06 23.60 25.53
N ASN A 599 29.57 24.69 26.11
CA ASN A 599 28.76 25.72 26.72
C ASN A 599 28.47 26.81 25.68
N ILE A 600 27.19 27.08 25.44
CA ILE A 600 26.75 28.16 24.55
C ILE A 600 25.93 29.13 25.39
N ASN A 601 26.42 30.35 25.54
CA ASN A 601 25.72 31.40 26.27
C ASN A 601 24.67 32.02 25.34
N ASN A 602 23.43 32.10 25.83
CA ASN A 602 22.32 32.79 25.18
C ASN A 602 22.30 34.27 25.50
#